data_AF-A0A2E2NAC1-F1
#
_entry.id   AF-A0A2E2NAC1-F1
#
_cell.length_a   1.000
_cell.length_b   1.000
_cell.length_c   1.000
_cell.angle_alpha   90.00
_cell.angle_beta   90.00
_cell.angle_gamma   90.00
#
_symmetry.space_group_name_H-M   'P 1'
#
loop_
_entity.id
_entity.type
_entity.pdbx_description
1 polymer ?
#
loop_
_entity_poly.entity_id
_entity_poly.type
_entity_poly.pdbx_seq_one_letter_code
_entity_poly.pdbx_strand_id
1 'polypeptide(L)'
;MRVEDLSHDPLVAAGLDMQRELSRARSTAEMTVAAAHGIGRITKAQHLIVVVPSKRAAGPGPGLVAEHLWLGDPDLTPDRFGVGGRPMPVALGTPLYQLIADGRAKLASEVDIASDPILAATVDGATRALVVPLVYDGEVREWLTLWWAGAVEVDAEMARLAISNLNLLARSLEQAELREEVHALSERLAKQVKEVADVQRSILPARPPEIPGYEIAVHYTPCQSAGGDYYDFRDFAGGQTGFVVADVSGHGPGAAVVMAMMRTAMASYRISGAEAVDVVRHVNRVMFDGAETGTFVTALFMLLEPLSGEVNAVSAGHLPPRLLRADGRVEVGGMDACLPIGVMAETDVTRSAPPFYLAPGDRLFLHTDGFNEARAPNGELFGYDRLDQTLGMGDPNEPSSVTLSRLVEAVVSHEQGAPQADDRCAVVVRRLSGDA
;
A
#
# COMPACT_ATOMS: atom_id res chain seq x y z
N MET A 1 28.88 20.40 39.21
CA MET A 1 28.93 19.28 38.24
C MET A 1 30.26 19.39 37.51
N ARG A 2 31.09 18.35 37.53
CA ARG A 2 32.33 18.30 36.73
C ARG A 2 31.99 17.57 35.44
N VAL A 3 32.17 18.22 34.30
CA VAL A 3 31.94 17.66 32.96
C VAL A 3 33.31 17.51 32.31
N GLU A 4 33.56 16.35 31.74
CA GLU A 4 34.78 16.04 31.00
C GLU A 4 34.40 15.75 29.54
N ASP A 5 35.08 16.42 28.61
CA ASP A 5 34.85 16.25 27.18
C ASP A 5 35.77 15.17 26.62
N LEU A 6 35.19 13.99 26.40
CA LEU A 6 35.88 12.81 25.86
C LEU A 6 36.11 12.88 24.35
N SER A 7 35.64 13.93 23.65
CA SER A 7 35.83 14.07 22.19
C SER A 7 37.30 14.22 21.78
N HIS A 8 38.17 14.55 22.74
CA HIS A 8 39.62 14.63 22.54
C HIS A 8 40.30 13.26 22.59
N ASP A 9 39.62 12.22 23.08
CA ASP A 9 40.11 10.85 23.02
C ASP A 9 40.02 10.34 21.57
N PRO A 10 41.14 9.92 20.94
CA PRO A 10 41.15 9.51 19.54
C PRO A 10 40.23 8.32 19.22
N LEU A 11 40.02 7.39 20.14
CA LEU A 11 39.15 6.23 19.95
C LEU A 11 37.69 6.64 20.04
N VAL A 12 37.35 7.52 20.98
CA VAL A 12 36.00 8.09 21.11
C VAL A 12 35.66 8.92 19.88
N ALA A 13 36.58 9.78 19.41
CA ALA A 13 36.40 10.57 18.19
C ALA A 13 36.19 9.68 16.96
N ALA A 14 37.01 8.64 16.78
CA ALA A 14 36.87 7.69 15.68
C ALA A 14 35.53 6.93 15.71
N GLY A 15 35.06 6.53 16.89
CA GLY A 15 33.74 5.90 17.07
C GLY A 15 32.58 6.83 16.72
N LEU A 16 32.64 8.09 17.16
CA LEU A 16 31.62 9.09 16.83
C LEU A 16 31.60 9.44 15.34
N ASP A 17 32.76 9.53 14.71
CA ASP A 17 32.86 9.78 13.27
C ASP A 17 32.29 8.60 12.46
N MET A 18 32.61 7.36 12.85
CA MET A 18 31.99 6.16 12.28
C MET A 18 30.46 6.21 12.40
N GLN A 19 29.92 6.56 13.57
CA GLN A 19 28.47 6.69 13.77
C GLN A 19 27.85 7.77 12.87
N ARG A 20 28.52 8.92 12.70
CA ARG A 20 28.06 9.99 11.80
C ARG A 20 28.05 9.53 10.35
N GLU A 21 29.10 8.85 9.89
CA GLU A 21 29.19 8.32 8.54
C GLU A 21 28.09 7.27 8.28
N LEU A 22 27.90 6.31 9.20
CA LEU A 22 26.81 5.33 9.14
C LEU A 22 25.43 5.98 9.10
N SER A 23 25.20 7.06 9.86
CA SER A 23 23.92 7.78 9.90
C SER A 23 23.57 8.49 8.58
N ARG A 24 24.56 8.74 7.72
CA ARG A 24 24.40 9.42 6.43
C ARG A 24 24.32 8.45 5.25
N ALA A 25 24.75 7.21 5.45
CA ALA A 25 24.74 6.18 4.44
C ALA A 25 23.30 5.88 4.00
N ARG A 26 23.11 5.74 2.69
CA ARG A 26 21.82 5.51 2.02
C ARG A 26 21.70 4.11 1.42
N SER A 27 22.74 3.29 1.57
CA SER A 27 22.78 1.91 1.12
C SER A 27 23.61 1.07 2.08
N THR A 28 23.35 -0.24 2.09
CA THR A 28 24.17 -1.24 2.80
C THR A 28 25.65 -1.14 2.43
N ALA A 29 25.96 -0.87 1.16
CA ALA A 29 27.34 -0.78 0.71
C ALA A 29 28.07 0.48 1.23
N GLU A 30 27.41 1.64 1.26
CA GLU A 30 27.95 2.85 1.92
C GLU A 30 28.14 2.63 3.43
N MET A 31 27.21 1.93 4.08
CA MET A 31 27.33 1.57 5.50
C MET A 31 28.56 0.69 5.75
N THR A 32 28.79 -0.31 4.91
CA THR A 32 29.95 -1.21 5.03
C THR A 32 31.29 -0.47 4.83
N VAL A 33 31.37 0.49 3.91
CA VAL A 33 32.59 1.30 3.72
C VAL A 33 32.86 2.20 4.93
N ALA A 34 31.85 2.92 5.41
CA ALA A 34 31.94 3.73 6.63
C ALA A 34 32.37 2.89 7.85
N ALA A 35 31.79 1.71 7.98
CA ALA A 35 32.12 0.72 9.00
C ALA A 35 33.58 0.27 8.91
N ALA A 36 34.05 -0.10 7.71
CA ALA A 36 35.41 -0.55 7.48
C ALA A 36 36.44 0.51 7.88
N HIS A 37 36.25 1.76 7.44
CA HIS A 37 37.13 2.87 7.83
C HIS A 37 37.11 3.15 9.35
N GLY A 38 35.93 3.12 9.96
CA GLY A 38 35.76 3.30 11.40
C GLY A 38 36.47 2.20 12.20
N ILE A 39 36.22 0.94 11.88
CA ILE A 39 36.87 -0.22 12.52
C ILE A 39 38.37 -0.16 12.35
N GLY A 40 38.87 0.13 11.14
CA GLY A 40 40.31 0.25 10.88
C GLY A 40 40.97 1.32 11.75
N ARG A 41 40.34 2.50 11.89
CA ARG A 41 40.82 3.58 12.77
C ARG A 41 40.82 3.19 14.25
N ILE A 42 39.75 2.55 14.72
CA ILE A 42 39.57 2.18 16.13
C ILE A 42 40.51 1.03 16.52
N THR A 43 40.59 -0.01 15.69
CA THR A 43 41.26 -1.27 16.02
C THR A 43 42.68 -1.38 15.49
N LYS A 44 43.06 -0.52 14.53
CA LYS A 44 44.31 -0.61 13.74
C LYS A 44 44.47 -1.93 12.99
N ALA A 45 43.41 -2.73 12.87
CA ALA A 45 43.41 -3.92 12.02
C ALA A 45 43.56 -3.50 10.56
N GLN A 46 44.35 -4.25 9.80
CA GLN A 46 44.52 -3.98 8.37
C GLN A 46 43.49 -4.72 7.53
N HIS A 47 42.99 -5.86 7.99
CA HIS A 47 42.08 -6.69 7.21
C HIS A 47 40.87 -7.11 8.03
N LEU A 48 39.71 -7.13 7.37
CA LEU A 48 38.50 -7.76 7.84
C LEU A 48 38.17 -8.91 6.87
N ILE A 49 38.01 -10.13 7.39
CA ILE A 49 37.41 -11.24 6.63
C ILE A 49 36.06 -11.56 7.25
N VAL A 50 35.02 -11.52 6.42
CA VAL A 50 33.65 -11.90 6.74
C VAL A 50 33.42 -13.31 6.22
N VAL A 51 33.01 -14.24 7.09
CA VAL A 51 32.67 -15.60 6.71
C VAL A 51 31.18 -15.83 6.87
N VAL A 52 30.52 -16.25 5.80
CA VAL A 52 29.07 -16.48 5.74
C VAL A 52 28.75 -17.84 5.12
N PRO A 53 27.55 -18.41 5.38
CA PRO A 53 27.08 -19.60 4.70
C PRO A 53 26.79 -19.30 3.23
N SER A 54 27.29 -20.14 2.32
CA SER A 54 27.02 -20.01 0.89
C SER A 54 25.57 -20.35 0.58
N LYS A 55 24.83 -19.40 -0.01
CA LYS A 55 23.49 -19.65 -0.58
C LYS A 55 23.51 -20.60 -1.81
N ARG A 56 24.69 -21.05 -2.30
CA ARG A 56 24.89 -21.81 -3.56
C ARG A 56 25.58 -23.17 -3.41
N ALA A 57 25.74 -23.73 -2.21
CA ALA A 57 26.36 -25.04 -2.05
C ALA A 57 25.41 -26.19 -2.45
N ALA A 58 25.56 -26.72 -3.67
CA ALA A 58 24.96 -27.99 -4.08
C ALA A 58 25.82 -29.15 -3.55
N GLY A 59 25.60 -29.57 -2.30
CA GLY A 59 26.27 -30.70 -1.65
C GLY A 59 25.87 -30.85 -0.17
N PRO A 60 26.12 -32.01 0.48
CA PRO A 60 25.71 -32.24 1.87
C PRO A 60 26.65 -31.49 2.84
N GLY A 61 26.26 -30.27 3.21
CA GLY A 61 26.90 -29.40 4.20
C GLY A 61 26.87 -27.93 3.75
N PRO A 62 26.62 -26.94 4.63
CA PRO A 62 26.64 -25.54 4.23
C PRO A 62 28.08 -25.16 3.89
N GLY A 63 28.41 -25.05 2.61
CA GLY A 63 29.71 -24.52 2.19
C GLY A 63 29.86 -23.09 2.72
N LEU A 64 30.97 -22.77 3.37
CA LEU A 64 31.25 -21.42 3.86
C LEU A 64 32.00 -20.62 2.79
N VAL A 65 31.74 -19.32 2.70
CA VAL A 65 32.48 -18.40 1.83
C VAL A 65 33.03 -17.24 2.65
N ALA A 66 34.22 -16.78 2.28
CA ALA A 66 34.93 -15.68 2.88
C ALA A 66 35.00 -14.50 1.91
N GLU A 67 34.71 -13.30 2.42
CA GLU A 67 34.88 -12.02 1.74
C GLU A 67 35.88 -11.18 2.53
N HIS A 68 36.75 -10.47 1.82
CA HIS A 68 37.86 -9.70 2.41
C HIS A 68 37.71 -8.22 2.11
N LEU A 69 37.99 -7.40 3.13
CA LEU A 69 38.10 -5.95 3.05
C LEU A 69 39.46 -5.51 3.60
N TRP A 70 40.15 -4.67 2.84
CA TRP A 70 41.34 -3.96 3.32
C TRP A 70 40.91 -2.68 4.02
N LEU A 71 41.03 -2.65 5.35
CA LEU A 71 40.53 -1.55 6.20
C LEU A 71 41.36 -0.26 6.06
N GLY A 72 42.55 -0.36 5.46
CA GLY A 72 43.45 0.75 5.19
C GLY A 72 43.34 1.33 3.78
N ASP A 73 42.45 0.80 2.92
CA ASP A 73 42.28 1.30 1.54
C ASP A 73 41.56 2.66 1.55
N PRO A 74 42.23 3.78 1.21
CA PRO A 74 41.55 5.08 1.11
C PRO A 74 40.59 5.15 -0.09
N ASP A 75 40.75 4.25 -1.07
CA ASP A 75 39.94 4.17 -2.27
C ASP A 75 38.90 3.02 -2.17
N LEU A 76 38.57 2.57 -0.96
CA LEU A 76 37.55 1.55 -0.73
C LEU A 76 36.20 2.07 -1.24
N THR A 77 35.68 1.42 -2.27
CA THR A 77 34.37 1.73 -2.84
C THR A 77 33.37 0.61 -2.57
N PRO A 78 32.06 0.92 -2.55
CA PRO A 78 30.96 -0.05 -2.47
C PRO A 78 31.05 -1.28 -3.40
N ASP A 79 31.79 -1.22 -4.49
CA ASP A 79 31.94 -2.26 -5.51
C ASP A 79 33.21 -3.13 -5.34
N ARG A 80 34.05 -2.84 -4.34
CA ARG A 80 35.33 -3.54 -4.06
C ARG A 80 35.26 -4.51 -2.87
N PHE A 81 34.27 -5.39 -2.82
CA PHE A 81 34.19 -6.45 -1.80
C PHE A 81 34.82 -7.78 -2.27
N GLY A 82 35.70 -8.39 -1.45
CA GLY A 82 36.37 -9.66 -1.76
C GLY A 82 37.75 -9.51 -2.45
N VAL A 83 38.52 -10.59 -2.54
CA VAL A 83 39.80 -10.58 -3.28
C VAL A 83 39.49 -10.55 -4.77
N GLY A 84 39.74 -9.40 -5.40
CA GLY A 84 39.37 -9.17 -6.80
C GLY A 84 37.86 -9.21 -7.05
N GLY A 85 37.02 -8.90 -6.05
CA GLY A 85 35.57 -8.81 -6.23
C GLY A 85 34.79 -10.13 -6.10
N ARG A 86 35.40 -11.22 -5.58
CA ARG A 86 34.79 -12.56 -5.55
C ARG A 86 34.86 -13.23 -4.17
N PRO A 87 33.77 -13.85 -3.68
CA PRO A 87 33.79 -14.68 -2.48
C PRO A 87 34.67 -15.92 -2.67
N MET A 88 35.40 -16.33 -1.63
CA MET A 88 36.30 -17.48 -1.66
C MET A 88 35.77 -18.63 -0.79
N PRO A 89 35.74 -19.88 -1.26
CA PRO A 89 35.24 -21.01 -0.47
C PRO A 89 36.18 -21.35 0.68
N VAL A 90 35.66 -21.39 1.90
CA VAL A 90 36.41 -21.78 3.11
C VAL A 90 36.45 -23.32 3.19
N ALA A 91 37.63 -23.90 2.97
CA ALA A 91 37.80 -25.35 2.98
C ALA A 91 37.89 -25.91 4.40
N LEU A 92 37.35 -27.12 4.60
CA LEU A 92 37.42 -27.80 5.89
C LEU A 92 38.88 -28.07 6.28
N GLY A 93 39.18 -27.83 7.56
CA GLY A 93 40.49 -28.09 8.15
C GLY A 93 41.55 -27.02 7.90
N THR A 94 41.26 -25.98 7.11
CA THR A 94 42.19 -24.84 6.97
C THR A 94 42.26 -24.01 8.25
N PRO A 95 43.37 -23.28 8.50
CA PRO A 95 43.49 -22.35 9.62
C PRO A 95 42.28 -21.43 9.82
N LEU A 96 41.74 -20.81 8.76
CA LEU A 96 40.54 -19.97 8.86
C LEU A 96 39.33 -20.77 9.35
N TYR A 97 39.10 -21.98 8.82
CA TYR A 97 38.01 -22.85 9.26
C TYR A 97 38.16 -23.24 10.74
N GLN A 98 39.36 -23.64 11.17
CA GLN A 98 39.61 -24.06 12.55
C GLN A 98 39.35 -22.93 13.56
N LEU A 99 39.66 -21.69 13.18
CA LEU A 99 39.40 -20.51 14.00
C LEU A 99 37.91 -20.31 14.27
N ILE A 100 37.05 -20.53 13.27
CA ILE A 100 35.60 -20.27 13.34
C ILE A 100 34.76 -21.49 13.79
N ALA A 101 35.29 -22.71 13.68
CA ALA A 101 34.53 -23.96 13.77
C ALA A 101 33.76 -24.19 15.08
N ASP A 102 34.24 -23.66 16.21
CA ASP A 102 33.57 -23.85 17.52
C ASP A 102 32.57 -22.76 17.89
N GLY A 103 32.39 -21.75 17.02
CA GLY A 103 31.45 -20.66 17.22
C GLY A 103 31.77 -19.74 18.40
N ARG A 104 33.04 -19.66 18.85
CA ARG A 104 33.45 -18.83 19.99
C ARG A 104 34.23 -17.59 19.57
N ALA A 105 34.08 -16.51 20.34
CA ALA A 105 34.94 -15.34 20.19
C ALA A 105 36.37 -15.67 20.67
N LYS A 106 37.39 -15.33 19.88
CA LYS A 106 38.79 -15.70 20.14
C LYS A 106 39.76 -14.63 19.69
N LEU A 107 40.85 -14.46 20.42
CA LEU A 107 42.06 -13.79 19.95
C LEU A 107 43.12 -14.86 19.67
N ALA A 108 43.45 -15.07 18.40
CA ALA A 108 44.50 -15.96 17.96
C ALA A 108 45.80 -15.18 17.71
N SER A 109 46.92 -15.82 18.04
CA SER A 109 48.28 -15.31 17.79
C SER A 109 49.09 -16.40 17.11
N GLU A 110 50.10 -16.01 16.34
CA GLU A 110 50.97 -16.92 15.58
C GLU A 110 50.18 -17.83 14.62
N VAL A 111 49.16 -17.26 13.95
CA VAL A 111 48.35 -18.00 12.98
C VAL A 111 49.20 -18.34 11.75
N ASP A 112 49.26 -19.64 11.39
CA ASP A 112 49.89 -20.08 10.15
C ASP A 112 49.00 -19.74 8.95
N ILE A 113 49.21 -18.56 8.36
CA ILE A 113 48.46 -18.11 7.19
C ILE A 113 48.90 -18.81 5.90
N ALA A 114 50.11 -19.37 5.85
CA ALA A 114 50.69 -19.91 4.62
C ALA A 114 50.04 -21.25 4.20
N SER A 115 49.51 -22.01 5.16
CA SER A 115 48.78 -23.25 4.91
C SER A 115 47.32 -23.04 4.51
N ASP A 116 46.81 -21.81 4.56
CA ASP A 116 45.46 -21.45 4.12
C ASP A 116 45.50 -20.60 2.84
N PRO A 117 45.04 -21.11 1.69
CA PRO A 117 45.03 -20.34 0.45
C PRO A 117 44.25 -19.03 0.52
N ILE A 118 43.20 -18.93 1.36
CA ILE A 118 42.46 -17.69 1.55
C ILE A 118 43.32 -16.70 2.34
N LEU A 119 43.86 -17.13 3.49
CA LEU A 119 44.65 -16.23 4.34
C LEU A 119 45.92 -15.75 3.63
N ALA A 120 46.63 -16.67 2.96
CA ALA A 120 47.83 -16.36 2.18
C ALA A 120 47.57 -15.32 1.07
N ALA A 121 46.36 -15.31 0.50
CA ALA A 121 45.98 -14.35 -0.55
C ALA A 121 45.40 -13.02 -0.01
N THR A 122 44.92 -12.99 1.24
CA THR A 122 44.11 -11.87 1.78
C THR A 122 44.80 -11.04 2.86
N VAL A 123 45.59 -11.67 3.72
CA VAL A 123 46.09 -11.09 4.97
C VAL A 123 47.60 -11.28 5.12
N ASP A 124 48.35 -10.96 4.06
CA ASP A 124 49.81 -11.11 4.03
C ASP A 124 50.48 -10.40 5.22
N GLY A 125 51.44 -11.10 5.84
CA GLY A 125 52.13 -10.64 7.04
C GLY A 125 51.29 -10.60 8.33
N ALA A 126 50.01 -10.96 8.30
CA ALA A 126 49.18 -11.04 9.49
C ALA A 126 49.56 -12.24 10.36
N THR A 127 49.71 -12.00 11.67
CA THR A 127 50.04 -13.06 12.64
C THR A 127 49.02 -13.18 13.76
N ARG A 128 48.10 -12.23 13.87
CA ARG A 128 47.07 -12.17 14.90
C ARG A 128 45.69 -11.98 14.28
N ALA A 129 44.70 -12.62 14.87
CA ALA A 129 43.31 -12.54 14.43
C ALA A 129 42.35 -12.46 15.61
N LEU A 130 41.35 -11.60 15.52
CA LEU A 130 40.21 -11.54 16.43
C LEU A 130 39.02 -12.11 15.69
N VAL A 131 38.46 -13.19 16.20
CA VAL A 131 37.29 -13.87 15.63
C VAL A 131 36.08 -13.51 16.46
N VAL A 132 35.03 -13.02 15.81
CA VAL A 132 33.77 -12.64 16.44
C VAL A 132 32.63 -13.38 15.74
N PRO A 133 32.02 -14.37 16.40
CA PRO A 133 30.82 -15.02 15.87
C PRO A 133 29.62 -14.09 16.01
N LEU A 134 28.82 -13.99 14.95
CA LEU A 134 27.56 -13.27 14.93
C LEU A 134 26.42 -14.26 15.13
N VAL A 135 25.61 -13.98 16.15
CA VAL A 135 24.53 -14.86 16.60
C VAL A 135 23.17 -14.29 16.20
N TYR A 136 22.40 -15.11 15.49
CA TYR A 136 21.05 -14.83 15.01
C TYR A 136 20.14 -15.95 15.49
N ASP A 137 19.02 -15.61 16.13
CA ASP A 137 18.07 -16.59 16.68
C ASP A 137 18.69 -17.62 17.65
N GLY A 138 19.79 -17.25 18.32
CA GLY A 138 20.53 -18.14 19.22
C GLY A 138 21.57 -19.04 18.55
N GLU A 139 21.73 -18.96 17.23
CA GLU A 139 22.71 -19.74 16.46
C GLU A 139 23.78 -18.85 15.83
N VAL A 140 25.02 -19.33 15.78
CA VAL A 140 26.09 -18.65 15.03
C VAL A 140 25.85 -18.88 13.55
N ARG A 141 25.66 -17.79 12.79
CA ARG A 141 25.47 -17.86 11.34
C ARG A 141 26.63 -17.27 10.57
N GLU A 142 27.32 -16.27 11.12
CA GLU A 142 28.38 -15.53 10.44
C GLU A 142 29.55 -15.30 11.38
N TRP A 143 30.73 -15.00 10.81
CA TRP A 143 31.92 -14.66 11.57
C TRP A 143 32.60 -13.44 10.98
N LEU A 144 32.91 -12.47 11.82
CA LEU A 144 33.76 -11.34 11.48
C LEU A 144 35.14 -11.58 12.07
N THR A 145 36.18 -11.48 11.24
CA THR A 145 37.56 -11.70 11.67
C THR A 145 38.43 -10.50 11.32
N LEU A 146 39.02 -9.87 12.34
CA LEU A 146 39.98 -8.78 12.17
C LEU A 146 41.39 -9.32 12.23
N TRP A 147 42.28 -8.82 11.37
CA TRP A 147 43.65 -9.31 11.25
C TRP A 147 44.65 -8.18 11.36
N TRP A 148 45.76 -8.46 12.07
CA TRP A 148 46.85 -7.53 12.28
C TRP A 148 48.18 -8.06 11.74
N ALA A 149 48.85 -7.23 10.94
CA ALA A 149 50.23 -7.41 10.54
C ALA A 149 51.21 -6.86 11.59
N GLY A 150 52.33 -7.56 11.78
CA GLY A 150 53.38 -7.16 12.73
C GLY A 150 53.02 -7.33 14.22
N ALA A 151 53.83 -6.74 15.10
CA ALA A 151 53.75 -6.90 16.56
C ALA A 151 52.76 -5.93 17.23
N VAL A 152 51.50 -5.91 16.78
CA VAL A 152 50.44 -5.12 17.44
C VAL A 152 49.96 -5.86 18.70
N GLU A 153 50.04 -5.21 19.86
CA GLU A 153 49.39 -5.71 21.08
C GLU A 153 47.88 -5.45 21.00
N VAL A 154 47.11 -6.54 21.07
CA VAL A 154 45.66 -6.51 21.18
C VAL A 154 45.33 -6.94 22.60
N ASP A 155 45.01 -5.97 23.45
CA ASP A 155 44.59 -6.25 24.82
C ASP A 155 43.09 -6.59 24.90
N ALA A 156 42.63 -6.92 26.12
CA ALA A 156 41.24 -7.28 26.34
C ALA A 156 40.27 -6.11 26.16
N GLU A 157 40.72 -4.86 26.30
CA GLU A 157 39.88 -3.67 26.14
C GLU A 157 39.63 -3.38 24.66
N MET A 158 40.69 -3.38 23.85
CA MET A 158 40.62 -3.27 22.40
C MET A 158 39.76 -4.40 21.80
N ALA A 159 39.94 -5.64 22.27
CA ALA A 159 39.12 -6.76 21.82
C ALA A 159 37.63 -6.58 22.16
N ARG A 160 37.30 -6.09 23.37
CA ARG A 160 35.91 -5.78 23.76
C ARG A 160 35.30 -4.66 22.92
N LEU A 161 36.06 -3.61 22.64
CA LEU A 161 35.62 -2.49 21.79
C LEU A 161 35.40 -2.94 20.36
N ALA A 162 36.32 -3.73 19.80
CA ALA A 162 36.20 -4.31 18.47
C ALA A 162 34.95 -5.21 18.36
N ILE A 163 34.74 -6.13 19.30
CA ILE A 163 33.53 -6.98 19.35
C ILE A 163 32.26 -6.13 19.40
N SER A 164 32.22 -5.10 20.25
CA SER A 164 31.04 -4.25 20.40
C SER A 164 30.71 -3.50 19.11
N ASN A 165 31.72 -2.93 18.44
CA ASN A 165 31.54 -2.23 17.17
C ASN A 165 31.16 -3.20 16.04
N LEU A 166 31.80 -4.36 15.95
CA LEU A 166 31.47 -5.38 14.95
C LEU A 166 30.03 -5.88 15.11
N ASN A 167 29.56 -6.10 16.34
CA ASN A 167 28.18 -6.46 16.61
C ASN A 167 27.20 -5.33 16.23
N LEU A 168 27.53 -4.07 16.55
CA LEU A 168 26.71 -2.92 16.16
C LEU A 168 26.57 -2.81 14.64
N LEU A 169 27.67 -3.04 13.92
CA LEU A 169 27.69 -2.99 12.47
C LEU A 169 26.88 -4.12 11.85
N ALA A 170 27.07 -5.36 12.33
CA ALA A 170 26.29 -6.50 11.90
C ALA A 170 24.78 -6.25 12.02
N ARG A 171 24.34 -5.71 13.18
CA ARG A 171 22.94 -5.33 13.40
C ARG A 171 22.46 -4.19 12.50
N SER A 172 23.32 -3.21 12.25
CA SER A 172 22.96 -2.07 11.41
C SER A 172 22.78 -2.48 9.94
N LEU A 173 23.63 -3.39 9.45
CA LEU A 173 23.53 -3.94 8.10
C LEU A 173 22.28 -4.83 7.96
N GLU A 174 22.04 -5.74 8.89
CA GLU A 174 20.82 -6.57 8.94
C GLU A 174 19.55 -5.70 8.92
N GLN A 175 19.54 -4.63 9.72
CA GLN A 175 18.42 -3.69 9.77
C GLN A 175 18.23 -2.92 8.46
N ALA A 176 19.32 -2.56 7.77
CA ALA A 176 19.25 -1.88 6.49
C ALA A 176 18.70 -2.81 5.39
N GLU A 177 19.18 -4.05 5.32
CA GLU A 177 18.67 -5.07 4.39
C GLU A 177 17.18 -5.34 4.58
N LEU A 178 16.74 -5.52 5.83
CA LEU A 178 15.33 -5.75 6.14
C LEU A 178 14.46 -4.55 5.74
N ARG A 179 14.94 -3.32 5.96
CA ARG A 179 14.23 -2.10 5.54
C ARG A 179 14.09 -2.01 4.03
N GLU A 180 15.15 -2.32 3.28
CA GLU A 180 15.11 -2.36 1.81
C GLU A 180 14.12 -3.42 1.31
N GLU A 181 14.11 -4.62 1.91
CA GLU A 181 13.18 -5.68 1.56
C GLU A 181 11.72 -5.29 1.84
N VAL A 182 11.43 -4.76 3.03
CA VAL A 182 10.09 -4.27 3.40
C VAL A 182 9.64 -3.16 2.45
N HIS A 183 10.53 -2.22 2.12
CA HIS A 183 10.23 -1.15 1.19
C HIS A 183 9.91 -1.70 -0.21
N ALA A 184 10.75 -2.59 -0.74
CA ALA A 184 10.54 -3.21 -2.05
C ALA A 184 9.24 -4.03 -2.11
N LEU A 185 8.91 -4.76 -1.04
CA LEU A 185 7.64 -5.49 -0.93
C LEU A 185 6.44 -4.53 -0.88
N SER A 186 6.55 -3.44 -0.12
CA SER A 186 5.52 -2.40 -0.02
C SER A 186 5.27 -1.73 -1.38
N GLU A 187 6.32 -1.39 -2.12
CA GLU A 187 6.20 -0.81 -3.47
C GLU A 187 5.54 -1.79 -4.45
N ARG A 188 5.90 -3.07 -4.39
CA ARG A 188 5.28 -4.12 -5.22
C ARG A 188 3.79 -4.26 -4.91
N LEU A 189 3.42 -4.28 -3.64
CA LEU A 189 2.01 -4.37 -3.21
C LEU A 189 1.24 -3.13 -3.65
N ALA A 190 1.80 -1.93 -3.45
CA ALA A 190 1.17 -0.67 -3.89
C ALA A 190 0.95 -0.65 -5.41
N LYS A 191 1.90 -1.19 -6.19
CA LYS A 191 1.74 -1.34 -7.64
C LYS A 191 0.60 -2.30 -8.00
N GLN A 192 0.50 -3.46 -7.37
CA GLN A 192 -0.58 -4.41 -7.61
C GLN A 192 -1.96 -3.84 -7.26
N VAL A 193 -2.06 -3.13 -6.14
CA VAL A 193 -3.29 -2.44 -5.73
C VAL A 193 -3.68 -1.35 -6.74
N LYS A 194 -2.71 -0.62 -7.28
CA LYS A 194 -2.94 0.35 -8.35
C LYS A 194 -3.42 -0.32 -9.65
N GLU A 195 -2.87 -1.47 -10.02
CA GLU A 195 -3.33 -2.21 -11.20
C GLU A 195 -4.81 -2.63 -11.06
N VAL A 196 -5.23 -3.07 -9.86
CA VAL A 196 -6.66 -3.36 -9.58
C VAL A 196 -7.52 -2.10 -9.71
N ALA A 197 -7.05 -0.97 -9.18
CA ALA A 197 -7.73 0.32 -9.28
C ALA A 197 -7.90 0.78 -10.74
N ASP A 198 -6.87 0.62 -11.57
CA ASP A 198 -6.90 1.01 -12.98
C ASP A 198 -7.89 0.13 -13.76
N VAL A 199 -7.93 -1.18 -13.47
CA VAL A 199 -8.95 -2.08 -14.02
C VAL A 199 -10.34 -1.66 -13.58
N GLN A 200 -10.55 -1.38 -12.29
CA GLN A 200 -11.83 -0.91 -11.75
C GLN A 200 -12.32 0.36 -12.47
N ARG A 201 -11.45 1.35 -12.65
CA ARG A 201 -11.80 2.59 -13.37
C ARG A 201 -12.16 2.34 -14.83
N SER A 202 -11.54 1.35 -15.47
CA SER A 202 -11.86 0.98 -16.86
C SER A 202 -13.24 0.31 -17.00
N ILE A 203 -13.79 -0.20 -15.89
CA ILE A 203 -15.08 -0.89 -15.82
C ILE A 203 -16.23 0.12 -15.67
N LEU A 204 -15.99 1.26 -15.01
CA LEU A 204 -16.96 2.34 -14.86
C LEU A 204 -17.16 3.12 -16.18
N PRO A 205 -18.36 3.68 -16.43
CA PRO A 205 -18.59 4.51 -17.61
C PRO A 205 -17.66 5.74 -17.64
N ALA A 206 -16.90 5.88 -18.74
CA ALA A 206 -15.99 7.01 -18.93
C ALA A 206 -16.71 8.35 -19.13
N ARG A 207 -17.94 8.31 -19.66
CA ARG A 207 -18.83 9.46 -19.84
C ARG A 207 -20.28 9.02 -19.63
N PRO A 208 -21.15 9.89 -19.11
CA PRO A 208 -22.58 9.62 -19.08
C PRO A 208 -23.15 9.56 -20.51
N PRO A 209 -24.29 8.87 -20.72
CA PRO A 209 -24.96 8.83 -22.02
C PRO A 209 -25.54 10.20 -22.38
N GLU A 210 -25.71 10.45 -23.69
CA GLU A 210 -26.43 11.63 -24.18
C GLU A 210 -27.92 11.29 -24.27
N ILE A 211 -28.74 11.90 -23.40
CA ILE A 211 -30.20 11.75 -23.42
C ILE A 211 -30.82 13.10 -23.81
N PRO A 212 -31.56 13.20 -24.92
CA PRO A 212 -32.19 14.44 -25.35
C PRO A 212 -33.06 15.07 -24.26
N GLY A 213 -32.82 16.34 -23.94
CA GLY A 213 -33.56 17.06 -22.90
C GLY A 213 -33.09 16.76 -21.47
N TYR A 214 -31.96 16.06 -21.29
CA TYR A 214 -31.38 15.81 -19.98
C TYR A 214 -29.90 16.18 -19.93
N GLU A 215 -29.48 16.61 -18.76
CA GLU A 215 -28.09 16.84 -18.40
C GLU A 215 -27.71 15.83 -17.31
N ILE A 216 -26.58 15.13 -17.48
CA ILE A 216 -26.10 14.13 -16.53
C ILE A 216 -24.70 14.52 -16.06
N ALA A 217 -24.50 14.53 -14.75
CA ALA A 217 -23.20 14.75 -14.14
C ALA A 217 -22.87 13.60 -13.16
N VAL A 218 -21.59 13.27 -13.05
CA VAL A 218 -21.11 12.18 -12.18
C VAL A 218 -19.92 12.67 -11.37
N HIS A 219 -19.87 12.26 -10.11
CA HIS A 219 -18.69 12.35 -9.27
C HIS A 219 -18.35 10.95 -8.74
N TYR A 220 -17.08 10.57 -8.80
CA TYR A 220 -16.58 9.33 -8.24
C TYR A 220 -15.18 9.53 -7.66
N THR A 221 -15.03 9.36 -6.35
CA THR A 221 -13.73 9.43 -5.67
C THR A 221 -13.62 8.28 -4.66
N PRO A 222 -12.76 7.28 -4.90
CA PRO A 222 -12.58 6.18 -3.96
C PRO A 222 -11.77 6.61 -2.72
N CYS A 223 -12.06 6.05 -1.54
CA CYS A 223 -11.32 6.34 -0.30
C CYS A 223 -9.93 5.70 -0.28
N GLN A 224 -9.77 4.59 -0.99
CA GLN A 224 -8.50 3.91 -1.21
C GLN A 224 -8.14 3.93 -2.70
N SER A 225 -7.12 3.18 -3.11
CA SER A 225 -6.80 3.09 -4.53
C SER A 225 -7.95 2.52 -5.36
N ALA A 226 -8.67 1.52 -4.83
CA ALA A 226 -9.85 0.90 -5.42
C ALA A 226 -11.01 0.91 -4.41
N GLY A 227 -12.24 1.06 -4.90
CA GLY A 227 -13.46 1.21 -4.10
C GLY A 227 -14.48 0.07 -4.26
N GLY A 228 -15.54 0.08 -3.45
CA GLY A 228 -16.74 -0.74 -3.60
C GLY A 228 -17.85 -0.04 -4.39
N ASP A 229 -17.85 1.29 -4.44
CA ASP A 229 -18.88 2.07 -5.13
C ASP A 229 -18.97 1.79 -6.64
N TYR A 230 -20.20 1.79 -7.16
CA TYR A 230 -20.53 1.49 -8.54
C TYR A 230 -21.59 2.43 -9.08
N TYR A 231 -21.39 2.92 -10.31
CA TYR A 231 -22.44 3.53 -11.10
C TYR A 231 -22.41 3.02 -12.54
N ASP A 232 -23.57 2.98 -13.18
CA ASP A 232 -23.67 2.58 -14.59
C ASP A 232 -24.93 3.15 -15.24
N PHE A 233 -24.90 3.19 -16.58
CA PHE A 233 -25.98 3.66 -17.42
C PHE A 233 -26.26 2.62 -18.49
N ARG A 234 -27.53 2.26 -18.69
CA ARG A 234 -27.90 1.21 -19.65
C ARG A 234 -29.12 1.59 -20.47
N ASP A 235 -29.04 1.37 -21.77
CA ASP A 235 -30.19 1.54 -22.65
C ASP A 235 -31.10 0.31 -22.55
N PHE A 236 -32.40 0.56 -22.40
CA PHE A 236 -33.44 -0.45 -22.41
C PHE A 236 -34.35 -0.30 -23.63
N ALA A 237 -35.11 -1.35 -23.92
CA ALA A 237 -36.07 -1.32 -25.02
C ALA A 237 -37.10 -0.18 -24.81
N GLY A 238 -37.56 0.43 -25.90
CA GLY A 238 -38.52 1.56 -25.83
C GLY A 238 -37.88 2.94 -25.65
N GLY A 239 -36.55 3.03 -25.55
CA GLY A 239 -35.84 4.32 -25.39
C GLY A 239 -35.69 4.73 -23.92
N GLN A 240 -36.02 3.84 -22.98
CA GLN A 240 -35.78 4.04 -21.57
C GLN A 240 -34.29 3.96 -21.24
N THR A 241 -33.86 4.74 -20.25
CA THR A 241 -32.48 4.71 -19.76
C THR A 241 -32.46 4.29 -18.30
N GLY A 242 -31.68 3.25 -18.01
CA GLY A 242 -31.44 2.75 -16.67
C GLY A 242 -30.25 3.42 -16.01
N PHE A 243 -30.40 3.73 -14.74
CA PHE A 243 -29.40 4.32 -13.86
C PHE A 243 -29.20 3.40 -12.66
N VAL A 244 -27.96 3.14 -12.29
CA VAL A 244 -27.63 2.44 -11.04
C VAL A 244 -26.60 3.23 -10.27
N VAL A 245 -26.81 3.33 -8.95
CA VAL A 245 -25.76 3.63 -7.97
C VAL A 245 -25.81 2.53 -6.93
N ALA A 246 -24.66 1.97 -6.60
CA ALA A 246 -24.55 0.88 -5.66
C ALA A 246 -23.26 0.98 -4.86
N ASP A 247 -23.29 0.38 -3.68
CA ASP A 247 -22.17 0.33 -2.75
C ASP A 247 -22.02 -1.11 -2.22
N VAL A 248 -20.80 -1.63 -2.32
CA VAL A 248 -20.44 -2.99 -1.91
C VAL A 248 -19.99 -2.94 -0.46
N SER A 249 -20.48 -3.87 0.36
CA SER A 249 -20.04 -3.98 1.75
C SER A 249 -18.51 -4.13 1.86
N GLY A 250 -17.85 -3.14 2.47
CA GLY A 250 -16.39 -3.09 2.67
C GLY A 250 -15.66 -2.33 1.56
N HIS A 251 -14.33 -2.18 1.69
CA HIS A 251 -13.53 -1.34 0.80
C HIS A 251 -12.29 -2.08 0.25
N GLY A 252 -11.65 -1.50 -0.78
CA GLY A 252 -10.39 -1.99 -1.33
C GLY A 252 -10.56 -3.07 -2.42
N PRO A 253 -9.50 -3.86 -2.71
CA PRO A 253 -9.47 -4.77 -3.86
C PRO A 253 -10.57 -5.83 -3.89
N GLY A 254 -11.00 -6.34 -2.73
CA GLY A 254 -12.09 -7.32 -2.64
C GLY A 254 -13.43 -6.73 -3.08
N ALA A 255 -13.75 -5.53 -2.61
CA ALA A 255 -14.97 -4.81 -2.99
C ALA A 255 -14.99 -4.49 -4.49
N ALA A 256 -13.83 -4.13 -5.07
CA ALA A 256 -13.69 -3.87 -6.50
C ALA A 256 -14.02 -5.09 -7.39
N VAL A 257 -13.70 -6.32 -6.93
CA VAL A 257 -14.07 -7.56 -7.64
C VAL A 257 -15.58 -7.77 -7.64
N VAL A 258 -16.22 -7.57 -6.49
CA VAL A 258 -17.69 -7.69 -6.35
C VAL A 258 -18.39 -6.62 -7.19
N MET A 259 -17.85 -5.40 -7.26
CA MET A 259 -18.33 -4.37 -8.16
C MET A 259 -18.26 -4.81 -9.64
N ALA A 260 -17.15 -5.42 -10.07
CA ALA A 260 -17.01 -5.95 -11.42
C ALA A 260 -18.03 -7.07 -11.73
N MET A 261 -18.33 -7.91 -10.73
CA MET A 261 -19.40 -8.91 -10.82
C MET A 261 -20.77 -8.25 -10.95
N MET A 262 -21.07 -7.21 -10.16
CA MET A 262 -22.31 -6.44 -10.23
C MET A 262 -22.53 -5.86 -11.62
N ARG A 263 -21.51 -5.23 -12.22
CA ARG A 263 -21.60 -4.74 -13.61
C ARG A 263 -21.86 -5.87 -14.60
N THR A 264 -21.23 -7.02 -14.41
CA THR A 264 -21.41 -8.19 -15.28
C THR A 264 -22.83 -8.74 -15.16
N ALA A 265 -23.37 -8.81 -13.94
CA ALA A 265 -24.75 -9.18 -13.66
C ALA A 265 -25.73 -8.20 -14.34
N MET A 266 -25.52 -6.89 -14.18
CA MET A 266 -26.30 -5.86 -14.89
C MET A 266 -26.23 -6.03 -16.41
N ALA A 267 -25.03 -6.26 -16.96
CA ALA A 267 -24.83 -6.44 -18.41
C ALA A 267 -25.46 -7.71 -18.98
N SER A 268 -25.71 -8.71 -18.15
CA SER A 268 -26.29 -9.98 -18.56
C SER A 268 -27.81 -9.92 -18.75
N TYR A 269 -28.48 -8.90 -18.20
CA TYR A 269 -29.91 -8.71 -18.41
C TYR A 269 -30.19 -8.19 -19.83
N ARG A 270 -30.94 -8.97 -20.63
CA ARG A 270 -31.18 -8.71 -22.07
C ARG A 270 -32.66 -8.74 -22.47
N ILE A 271 -33.57 -8.78 -21.51
CA ILE A 271 -35.01 -8.96 -21.77
C ILE A 271 -35.64 -7.60 -22.13
N SER A 272 -36.48 -7.59 -23.17
CA SER A 272 -37.25 -6.40 -23.60
C SER A 272 -38.51 -6.21 -22.73
N GLY A 273 -38.91 -4.96 -22.50
CA GLY A 273 -40.04 -4.64 -21.61
C GLY A 273 -39.68 -4.78 -20.13
N ALA A 274 -38.49 -4.33 -19.75
CA ALA A 274 -37.96 -4.51 -18.40
C ALA A 274 -38.68 -3.60 -17.40
N GLU A 275 -39.23 -4.19 -16.34
CA GLU A 275 -39.55 -3.45 -15.13
C GLU A 275 -38.29 -3.33 -14.26
N ALA A 276 -38.18 -2.24 -13.50
CA ALA A 276 -37.01 -2.01 -12.64
C ALA A 276 -36.77 -3.16 -11.65
N VAL A 277 -37.86 -3.74 -11.15
CA VAL A 277 -37.82 -4.89 -10.23
C VAL A 277 -37.24 -6.15 -10.86
N ASP A 278 -37.51 -6.40 -12.14
CA ASP A 278 -37.06 -7.62 -12.82
C ASP A 278 -35.53 -7.57 -13.05
N VAL A 279 -35.00 -6.38 -13.34
CA VAL A 279 -33.55 -6.16 -13.45
C VAL A 279 -32.87 -6.45 -12.12
N VAL A 280 -33.36 -5.87 -11.01
CA VAL A 280 -32.76 -6.06 -9.68
C VAL A 280 -32.87 -7.50 -9.22
N ARG A 281 -33.98 -8.19 -9.47
CA ARG A 281 -34.15 -9.63 -9.16
C ARG A 281 -33.16 -10.50 -9.92
N HIS A 282 -32.96 -10.23 -11.21
CA HIS A 282 -31.98 -10.96 -12.02
C HIS A 282 -30.58 -10.77 -11.45
N VAL A 283 -30.20 -9.53 -11.17
CA VAL A 283 -28.90 -9.18 -10.63
C VAL A 283 -28.69 -9.83 -9.26
N ASN A 284 -29.69 -9.80 -8.38
CA ASN A 284 -29.61 -10.51 -7.10
C ASN A 284 -29.36 -12.00 -7.26
N ARG A 285 -30.04 -12.66 -8.19
CA ARG A 285 -29.84 -14.10 -8.41
C ARG A 285 -28.41 -14.40 -8.86
N VAL A 286 -27.90 -13.64 -9.83
CA VAL A 286 -26.51 -13.79 -10.31
C VAL A 286 -25.50 -13.53 -9.20
N MET A 287 -25.71 -12.48 -8.40
CA MET A 287 -24.82 -12.13 -7.29
C MET A 287 -24.89 -13.13 -6.14
N PHE A 288 -26.08 -13.60 -5.77
CA PHE A 288 -26.27 -14.59 -4.69
C PHE A 288 -25.62 -15.94 -5.02
N ASP A 289 -25.72 -16.38 -6.28
CA ASP A 289 -25.11 -17.64 -6.71
C ASP A 289 -23.59 -17.53 -6.93
N GLY A 290 -23.10 -16.32 -7.25
CA GLY A 290 -21.72 -16.09 -7.68
C GLY A 290 -20.79 -15.47 -6.62
N ALA A 291 -21.31 -14.70 -5.67
CA ALA A 291 -20.52 -14.00 -4.66
C ALA A 291 -20.17 -14.90 -3.47
N GLU A 292 -19.09 -14.54 -2.77
CA GLU A 292 -18.70 -15.22 -1.54
C GLU A 292 -19.75 -15.01 -0.44
N THR A 293 -20.00 -16.04 0.37
CA THR A 293 -20.95 -15.96 1.48
C THR A 293 -20.58 -14.83 2.45
N GLY A 294 -21.51 -13.89 2.65
CA GLY A 294 -21.34 -12.77 3.59
C GLY A 294 -21.07 -11.41 2.93
N THR A 295 -20.87 -11.36 1.60
CA THR A 295 -20.82 -10.09 0.86
C THR A 295 -22.21 -9.67 0.41
N PHE A 296 -22.53 -8.38 0.54
CA PHE A 296 -23.76 -7.81 0.02
C PHE A 296 -23.51 -6.48 -0.67
N VAL A 297 -24.46 -6.05 -1.51
CA VAL A 297 -24.38 -4.80 -2.26
C VAL A 297 -25.68 -4.02 -2.04
N THR A 298 -25.58 -2.82 -1.51
CA THR A 298 -26.72 -1.89 -1.53
C THR A 298 -26.80 -1.30 -2.94
N ALA A 299 -28.00 -1.24 -3.53
CA ALA A 299 -28.16 -0.64 -4.86
C ALA A 299 -29.47 0.13 -5.00
N LEU A 300 -29.43 1.25 -5.69
CA LEU A 300 -30.59 1.95 -6.20
C LEU A 300 -30.58 1.86 -7.72
N PHE A 301 -31.58 1.20 -8.28
CA PHE A 301 -31.79 1.10 -9.72
C PHE A 301 -33.02 1.89 -10.14
N MET A 302 -32.91 2.62 -11.25
CA MET A 302 -34.00 3.41 -11.79
C MET A 302 -34.09 3.27 -13.30
N LEU A 303 -35.32 3.29 -13.83
CA LEU A 303 -35.63 3.38 -15.25
C LEU A 303 -36.32 4.71 -15.51
N LEU A 304 -35.70 5.55 -16.35
CA LEU A 304 -36.25 6.81 -16.83
C LEU A 304 -36.90 6.59 -18.19
N GLU A 305 -38.14 7.06 -18.34
CA GLU A 305 -38.76 7.30 -19.64
C GLU A 305 -38.51 8.76 -20.06
N PRO A 306 -37.59 9.03 -21.01
CA PRO A 306 -37.12 10.39 -21.26
C PRO A 306 -38.23 11.36 -21.68
N LEU A 307 -39.22 10.88 -22.45
CA LEU A 307 -40.30 11.71 -22.99
C LEU A 307 -41.24 12.24 -21.90
N SER A 308 -41.73 11.36 -21.03
CA SER A 308 -42.63 11.76 -19.92
C SER A 308 -41.86 12.35 -18.74
N GLY A 309 -40.61 11.94 -18.54
CA GLY A 309 -39.83 12.18 -17.32
C GLY A 309 -40.27 11.30 -16.16
N GLU A 310 -41.01 10.22 -16.44
CA GLU A 310 -41.39 9.22 -15.45
C GLU A 310 -40.19 8.37 -15.05
N VAL A 311 -40.05 8.14 -13.75
CA VAL A 311 -38.98 7.36 -13.15
C VAL A 311 -39.59 6.22 -12.33
N ASN A 312 -39.25 4.99 -12.70
CA ASN A 312 -39.52 3.79 -11.91
C ASN A 312 -38.26 3.41 -11.15
N ALA A 313 -38.34 3.27 -9.83
CA ALA A 313 -37.18 3.04 -8.97
C ALA A 313 -37.35 1.82 -8.06
N VAL A 314 -36.24 1.15 -7.79
CA VAL A 314 -36.11 0.03 -6.86
C VAL A 314 -34.86 0.24 -6.02
N SER A 315 -35.04 0.31 -4.70
CA SER A 315 -33.92 0.27 -3.75
C SER A 315 -33.76 -1.15 -3.22
N ALA A 316 -32.54 -1.68 -3.28
CA ALA A 316 -32.09 -2.89 -2.59
C ALA A 316 -31.19 -2.46 -1.43
N GLY A 317 -31.80 -1.95 -0.36
CA GLY A 317 -31.10 -1.52 0.86
C GLY A 317 -30.27 -0.23 0.74
N HIS A 318 -30.38 0.48 -0.39
CA HIS A 318 -29.61 1.70 -0.65
C HIS A 318 -30.32 2.96 -0.20
N LEU A 319 -29.56 4.05 -0.12
CA LEU A 319 -30.06 5.37 0.25
C LEU A 319 -31.14 5.86 -0.74
N PRO A 320 -32.22 6.49 -0.25
CA PRO A 320 -33.23 7.06 -1.13
C PRO A 320 -32.65 8.23 -1.92
N PRO A 321 -33.08 8.44 -3.18
CA PRO A 321 -32.59 9.55 -3.98
C PRO A 321 -33.06 10.90 -3.41
N ARG A 322 -32.34 11.98 -3.74
CA ARG A 322 -32.78 13.35 -3.45
C ARG A 322 -33.31 14.00 -4.72
N LEU A 323 -34.48 14.61 -4.64
CA LEU A 323 -35.14 15.30 -5.72
C LEU A 323 -35.10 16.80 -5.44
N LEU A 324 -34.19 17.50 -6.10
CA LEU A 324 -34.12 18.95 -6.07
C LEU A 324 -35.08 19.50 -7.11
N ARG A 325 -36.14 20.13 -6.63
CA ARG A 325 -37.15 20.80 -7.46
C ARG A 325 -36.59 22.09 -8.05
N ALA A 326 -37.14 22.49 -9.19
CA ALA A 326 -36.80 23.77 -9.83
C ALA A 326 -37.04 25.00 -8.92
N ASP A 327 -37.89 24.88 -7.89
CA ASP A 327 -38.14 25.91 -6.87
C ASP A 327 -37.09 25.95 -5.74
N GLY A 328 -36.09 25.07 -5.78
CA GLY A 328 -35.01 24.96 -4.79
C GLY A 328 -35.32 24.03 -3.62
N ARG A 329 -36.53 23.44 -3.54
CA ARG A 329 -36.86 22.47 -2.48
C ARG A 329 -36.20 21.12 -2.76
N VAL A 330 -35.63 20.52 -1.72
CA VAL A 330 -35.13 19.13 -1.77
C VAL A 330 -36.17 18.21 -1.13
N GLU A 331 -36.58 17.18 -1.89
CA GLU A 331 -37.47 16.13 -1.45
C GLU A 331 -36.71 14.79 -1.40
N VAL A 332 -37.05 13.92 -0.44
CA VAL A 332 -36.53 12.56 -0.39
C VAL A 332 -37.44 11.66 -1.23
N GLY A 333 -36.87 10.91 -2.17
CA GLY A 333 -37.63 9.95 -2.95
C GLY A 333 -38.19 8.83 -2.07
N GLY A 334 -39.50 8.62 -2.11
CA GLY A 334 -40.14 7.53 -1.38
C GLY A 334 -39.73 6.18 -1.96
N MET A 335 -38.94 5.40 -1.21
CA MET A 335 -38.49 4.07 -1.59
C MET A 335 -39.03 3.04 -0.61
N ASP A 336 -39.44 1.88 -1.12
CA ASP A 336 -39.79 0.74 -0.27
C ASP A 336 -38.52 0.09 0.30
N ALA A 337 -38.54 -0.24 1.59
CA ALA A 337 -37.41 -0.89 2.23
C ALA A 337 -37.27 -2.33 1.72
N CYS A 338 -36.11 -2.65 1.16
CA CYS A 338 -35.76 -4.01 0.74
C CYS A 338 -34.37 -4.38 1.26
N LEU A 339 -34.09 -5.68 1.32
CA LEU A 339 -32.75 -6.17 1.67
C LEU A 339 -31.73 -5.86 0.57
N PRO A 340 -30.45 -5.65 0.93
CA PRO A 340 -29.35 -5.57 -0.04
C PRO A 340 -29.25 -6.80 -0.94
N ILE A 341 -28.68 -6.58 -2.12
CA ILE A 341 -28.38 -7.63 -3.11
C ILE A 341 -27.39 -8.62 -2.50
N GLY A 342 -27.63 -9.93 -2.69
CA GLY A 342 -26.76 -11.02 -2.26
C GLY A 342 -27.03 -11.55 -0.84
N VAL A 343 -27.94 -10.93 -0.08
CA VAL A 343 -28.27 -11.40 1.28
C VAL A 343 -29.17 -12.65 1.27
N MET A 344 -30.12 -12.72 0.34
CA MET A 344 -31.05 -13.85 0.17
C MET A 344 -31.25 -14.19 -1.30
N ALA A 345 -31.45 -15.47 -1.61
CA ALA A 345 -31.66 -15.96 -2.99
C ALA A 345 -32.83 -15.27 -3.69
N GLU A 346 -33.95 -15.15 -2.98
CA GLU A 346 -35.09 -14.35 -3.39
C GLU A 346 -35.12 -13.09 -2.54
N THR A 347 -35.03 -11.93 -3.19
CA THR A 347 -35.21 -10.67 -2.48
C THR A 347 -36.69 -10.46 -2.18
N ASP A 348 -37.00 -9.86 -1.02
CA ASP A 348 -38.34 -9.33 -0.72
C ASP A 348 -38.72 -8.12 -1.61
N VAL A 349 -37.93 -7.83 -2.67
CA VAL A 349 -38.27 -6.84 -3.69
C VAL A 349 -39.48 -7.37 -4.45
N THR A 350 -40.64 -7.12 -3.88
CA THR A 350 -41.94 -7.57 -4.36
C THR A 350 -42.56 -6.55 -5.29
N ARG A 351 -42.19 -5.26 -5.17
CA ARG A 351 -42.72 -4.14 -5.96
C ARG A 351 -41.67 -3.05 -6.17
N SER A 352 -41.77 -2.34 -7.30
CA SER A 352 -41.13 -1.03 -7.48
C SER A 352 -41.82 0.01 -6.60
N ALA A 353 -41.08 1.02 -6.15
CA ALA A 353 -41.68 2.18 -5.52
C ALA A 353 -42.70 2.83 -6.48
N PRO A 354 -43.72 3.55 -5.98
CA PRO A 354 -44.61 4.31 -6.84
C PRO A 354 -43.81 5.21 -7.80
N PRO A 355 -44.14 5.24 -9.11
CA PRO A 355 -43.42 6.07 -10.06
C PRO A 355 -43.52 7.54 -9.66
N PHE A 356 -42.44 8.27 -9.91
CA PHE A 356 -42.40 9.72 -9.74
C PHE A 356 -41.94 10.40 -11.03
N TYR A 357 -42.13 11.71 -11.12
CA TYR A 357 -41.85 12.47 -12.33
C TYR A 357 -40.80 13.55 -12.08
N LEU A 358 -39.84 13.65 -13.00
CA LEU A 358 -38.94 14.80 -13.13
C LEU A 358 -39.61 15.86 -13.98
N ALA A 359 -39.99 16.97 -13.38
CA ALA A 359 -40.44 18.14 -14.12
C ALA A 359 -39.24 18.84 -14.79
N PRO A 360 -39.45 19.63 -15.85
CA PRO A 360 -38.38 20.44 -16.41
C PRO A 360 -37.76 21.37 -15.34
N GLY A 361 -36.44 21.36 -15.23
CA GLY A 361 -35.67 22.06 -14.21
C GLY A 361 -35.33 21.20 -12.98
N ASP A 362 -36.05 20.10 -12.72
CA ASP A 362 -35.78 19.22 -11.58
C ASP A 362 -34.45 18.45 -11.78
N ARG A 363 -33.78 18.17 -10.66
CA ARG A 363 -32.57 17.35 -10.59
C ARG A 363 -32.78 16.17 -9.64
N LEU A 364 -32.45 14.99 -10.11
CA LEU A 364 -32.42 13.76 -9.33
C LEU A 364 -30.98 13.43 -8.94
N PHE A 365 -30.73 13.33 -7.63
CA PHE A 365 -29.43 12.99 -7.06
C PHE A 365 -29.46 11.58 -6.50
N LEU A 366 -28.57 10.75 -7.03
CA LEU A 366 -28.23 9.43 -6.51
C LEU A 366 -26.86 9.54 -5.87
N HIS A 367 -26.69 9.00 -4.67
CA HIS A 367 -25.42 9.08 -3.98
C HIS A 367 -25.22 7.90 -3.03
N THR A 368 -23.95 7.61 -2.75
CA THR A 368 -23.52 6.65 -1.73
C THR A 368 -23.33 7.35 -0.39
N ASP A 369 -23.14 6.57 0.67
CA ASP A 369 -23.10 7.04 2.04
C ASP A 369 -21.83 7.82 2.40
N GLY A 370 -20.74 7.67 1.65
CA GLY A 370 -19.50 8.46 1.85
C GLY A 370 -19.64 9.98 1.70
N PHE A 371 -20.81 10.49 1.29
CA PHE A 371 -21.19 11.89 1.43
C PHE A 371 -21.80 12.21 2.80
N ASN A 372 -22.89 11.55 3.20
CA ASN A 372 -23.60 11.86 4.45
C ASN A 372 -22.89 11.30 5.71
N GLU A 373 -22.09 10.24 5.56
CA GLU A 373 -21.32 9.63 6.64
C GLU A 373 -19.90 10.17 6.78
N ALA A 374 -19.51 11.15 5.95
CA ALA A 374 -18.23 11.84 6.10
C ALA A 374 -18.11 12.46 7.50
N ARG A 375 -16.94 12.29 8.14
CA ARG A 375 -16.74 12.61 9.55
C ARG A 375 -15.81 13.81 9.73
N ALA A 376 -16.24 14.76 10.55
CA ALA A 376 -15.35 15.76 11.10
C ALA A 376 -14.40 15.13 12.14
N PRO A 377 -13.28 15.79 12.52
CA PRO A 377 -12.34 15.25 13.51
C PRO A 377 -12.95 14.95 14.90
N ASN A 378 -14.07 15.59 15.22
CA ASN A 378 -14.85 15.33 16.45
C ASN A 378 -15.78 14.10 16.33
N GLY A 379 -15.80 13.41 15.19
CA GLY A 379 -16.65 12.25 14.90
C GLY A 379 -18.04 12.59 14.37
N GLU A 380 -18.39 13.88 14.24
CA GLU A 380 -19.69 14.34 13.74
C GLU A 380 -19.86 14.03 12.26
N LEU A 381 -20.99 13.41 11.90
CA LEU A 381 -21.35 13.14 10.51
C LEU A 381 -21.70 14.44 9.78
N PHE A 382 -21.41 14.50 8.48
CA PHE A 382 -21.93 15.56 7.61
C PHE A 382 -23.46 15.59 7.69
N GLY A 383 -24.09 14.42 7.57
CA GLY A 383 -25.51 14.20 7.82
C GLY A 383 -26.41 14.64 6.67
N TYR A 384 -27.66 14.19 6.72
CA TYR A 384 -28.65 14.49 5.68
C TYR A 384 -29.06 15.96 5.64
N ASP A 385 -29.13 16.65 6.78
CA ASP A 385 -29.54 18.05 6.82
C ASP A 385 -28.55 18.95 6.05
N ARG A 386 -27.23 18.73 6.23
CA ARG A 386 -26.20 19.48 5.49
C ARG A 386 -26.16 19.08 4.03
N LEU A 387 -26.39 17.81 3.70
CA LEU A 387 -26.53 17.34 2.34
C LEU A 387 -27.66 18.09 1.62
N ASP A 388 -28.88 18.02 2.16
CA ASP A 388 -30.07 18.63 1.56
C ASP A 388 -29.92 20.15 1.48
N GLN A 389 -29.34 20.78 2.50
CA GLN A 389 -29.03 22.21 2.49
C GLN A 389 -28.05 22.55 1.35
N THR A 390 -26.98 21.78 1.19
CA THR A 390 -25.95 22.05 0.17
C THR A 390 -26.49 21.85 -1.25
N LEU A 391 -27.35 20.84 -1.45
CA LEU A 391 -28.03 20.60 -2.73
C LEU A 391 -29.00 21.73 -3.08
N GLY A 392 -29.72 22.27 -2.10
CA GLY A 392 -30.64 23.40 -2.27
C GLY A 392 -29.96 24.77 -2.37
N MET A 393 -28.66 24.86 -2.09
CA MET A 393 -27.87 26.06 -2.35
C MET A 393 -27.57 26.17 -3.85
N GLY A 394 -27.39 27.39 -4.36
CA GLY A 394 -26.96 27.65 -5.74
C GLY A 394 -28.05 28.20 -6.65
N ASP A 395 -27.69 28.48 -7.89
CA ASP A 395 -28.65 28.91 -8.91
C ASP A 395 -29.41 27.67 -9.44
N PRO A 396 -30.76 27.65 -9.44
CA PRO A 396 -31.54 26.55 -10.03
C PRO A 396 -31.19 26.27 -11.50
N ASN A 397 -30.59 27.23 -12.20
CA ASN A 397 -30.17 27.09 -13.58
C ASN A 397 -28.73 26.62 -13.79
N GLU A 398 -27.92 26.55 -12.73
CA GLU A 398 -26.51 26.16 -12.86
C GLU A 398 -26.32 24.74 -13.42
N PRO A 399 -25.17 24.43 -14.02
CA PRO A 399 -24.85 23.06 -14.41
C PRO A 399 -24.82 22.11 -13.21
N SER A 400 -25.31 20.89 -13.39
CA SER A 400 -25.33 19.82 -12.38
C SER A 400 -23.92 19.47 -11.88
N SER A 401 -22.90 19.67 -12.72
CA SER A 401 -21.49 19.53 -12.33
C SER A 401 -21.06 20.58 -11.28
N VAL A 402 -21.63 21.79 -11.30
CA VAL A 402 -21.36 22.83 -10.30
C VAL A 402 -21.99 22.45 -8.96
N THR A 403 -23.21 21.92 -8.98
CA THR A 403 -23.87 21.43 -7.76
C THR A 403 -23.11 20.26 -7.13
N LEU A 404 -22.60 19.32 -7.93
CA LEU A 404 -21.74 18.24 -7.44
C LEU A 404 -20.42 18.76 -6.84
N SER A 405 -19.73 19.67 -7.54
CA SER A 405 -18.49 20.26 -7.01
C SER A 405 -18.71 20.96 -5.67
N ARG A 406 -19.83 21.69 -5.53
CA ARG A 406 -20.20 22.32 -4.25
C ARG A 406 -20.41 21.28 -3.14
N LEU A 407 -21.09 20.18 -3.43
CA LEU A 407 -21.29 19.10 -2.46
C LEU A 407 -19.95 18.51 -2.01
N VAL A 408 -19.06 18.23 -2.95
CA VAL A 408 -17.72 17.68 -2.67
C VAL A 408 -16.91 18.65 -1.81
N GLU A 409 -16.90 19.94 -2.16
CA GLU A 409 -16.21 20.98 -1.40
C GLU A 409 -16.77 21.11 0.03
N ALA A 410 -18.09 21.04 0.20
CA ALA A 410 -18.73 21.09 1.51
C ALA A 410 -18.33 19.91 2.39
N VAL A 411 -18.30 18.70 1.82
CA VAL A 411 -17.87 17.48 2.53
C VAL A 411 -16.39 17.55 2.89
N VAL A 412 -15.51 17.90 1.95
CA VAL A 412 -14.06 18.04 2.20
C VAL A 412 -13.79 19.11 3.26
N SER A 413 -14.56 20.21 3.25
CA SER A 413 -14.46 21.25 4.27
C SER A 413 -14.89 20.74 5.65
N HIS A 414 -15.93 19.92 5.73
CA HIS A 414 -16.41 19.30 6.97
C HIS A 414 -15.37 18.35 7.59
N GLU A 415 -14.62 17.61 6.77
CA GLU A 415 -13.58 16.67 7.22
C GLU A 415 -12.35 17.36 7.83
N GLN A 416 -12.08 18.62 7.49
CA GLN A 416 -10.97 19.40 8.05
C GLN A 416 -9.59 18.71 7.92
N GLY A 417 -9.37 17.98 6.83
CA GLY A 417 -8.14 17.24 6.57
C GLY A 417 -8.08 15.85 7.19
N ALA A 418 -9.16 15.36 7.81
CA ALA A 418 -9.32 13.95 8.12
C ALA A 418 -9.29 13.11 6.83
N PRO A 419 -8.73 11.89 6.86
CA PRO A 419 -8.75 11.00 5.71
C PRO A 419 -10.19 10.60 5.36
N GLN A 420 -10.49 10.52 4.07
CA GLN A 420 -11.77 10.05 3.57
C GLN A 420 -12.03 8.62 4.09
N ALA A 421 -13.16 8.43 4.77
CA ALA A 421 -13.49 7.17 5.43
C ALA A 421 -14.10 6.14 4.47
N ASP A 422 -14.83 6.60 3.44
CA ASP A 422 -15.54 5.74 2.49
C ASP A 422 -15.58 6.34 1.09
N ASP A 423 -15.89 5.53 0.08
CA ASP A 423 -16.00 5.94 -1.31
C ASP A 423 -17.11 6.98 -1.52
N ARG A 424 -16.95 7.82 -2.55
CA ARG A 424 -17.92 8.87 -2.88
C ARG A 424 -18.36 8.72 -4.31
N CYS A 425 -19.56 8.21 -4.50
CA CYS A 425 -20.21 8.17 -5.80
C CYS A 425 -21.49 9.00 -5.78
N ALA A 426 -21.64 9.88 -6.76
CA ALA A 426 -22.87 10.60 -6.99
C ALA A 426 -23.18 10.73 -8.48
N VAL A 427 -24.44 10.54 -8.84
CA VAL A 427 -24.98 10.74 -10.19
C VAL A 427 -26.14 11.71 -10.10
N VAL A 428 -26.09 12.74 -10.95
CA VAL A 428 -27.14 13.76 -11.06
C VAL A 428 -27.78 13.67 -12.43
N VAL A 429 -29.10 13.58 -12.46
CA VAL A 429 -29.89 13.59 -13.69
C VAL A 429 -30.83 14.79 -13.64
N ARG A 430 -30.60 15.77 -14.50
CA ARG A 430 -31.41 16.97 -14.60
C ARG A 430 -32.24 16.94 -15.87
N ARG A 431 -33.54 17.19 -15.75
CA ARG A 431 -34.39 17.43 -16.93
C ARG A 431 -34.26 18.90 -17.33
N LEU A 432 -33.82 19.17 -18.55
CA LEU A 432 -33.68 20.52 -19.05
C LEU A 432 -35.06 21.11 -19.37
N SER A 433 -35.23 22.40 -19.06
CA SER A 433 -36.33 23.19 -19.61
C SER A 433 -36.13 23.24 -21.12
N GLY A 434 -37.08 22.72 -21.90
CA GLY A 434 -37.01 22.87 -23.36
C GLY A 434 -36.97 24.36 -23.69
N ASP A 435 -36.07 24.76 -24.59
CA ASP A 435 -36.13 26.10 -25.19
C ASP A 435 -37.53 26.26 -25.81
N ALA A 436 -38.25 27.29 -25.37
CA ALA A 436 -39.56 27.66 -25.91
C ALA A 436 -39.45 28.26 -27.32
#